data_AF-A0A969BHW3-F1
#
_entry.id   AF-A0A969BHW3-F1
#
_cell.length_a   1.000
_cell.length_b   1.000
_cell.length_c   1.000
_cell.angle_alpha   90.00
_cell.angle_beta   90.00
_cell.angle_gamma   90.00
#
_symmetry.space_group_name_H-M   'P 1'
#
loop_
_entity.id
_entity.type
_entity.pdbx_description
1 polymer ?
#
loop_
_entity_poly.entity_id
_entity_poly.type
_entity_poly.pdbx_seq_one_letter_code
_entity_poly.pdbx_strand_id
1 'polypeptide(L)'
;MIYRIVITFLIFLLFLGISIFLGKNLTHITEKIKYPILKNWFSEISSDIFRGGIIQSFNYLVSRVLTIAFNLNETLVYKNLFTGAAFIIGSMTISLITVIHEESNKYVANSKTMGEKDRSITLTIIPIIASILRYLNIFFWLILVLRIWGVDIAPILSGSALILAILGFAGQNILQDLLGFMSLIIDRPYYVSSEVEFIIFDSLSERGVVDQITLRNTIIKCKDGYLFYVPNREAKNFRVWKK
;
A
#
# COMPACT_ATOMS: atom_id res chain seq x y z
N MET A 1 27.50 -39.76 15.41
CA MET A 1 26.30 -39.57 14.55
C MET A 1 25.02 -39.48 15.38
N ILE A 2 24.70 -40.48 16.20
CA ILE A 2 23.46 -40.53 17.02
C ILE A 2 23.34 -39.35 18.01
N TYR A 3 24.40 -39.00 18.74
CA TYR A 3 24.34 -37.91 19.72
C TYR A 3 24.01 -36.54 19.09
N ARG A 4 24.41 -36.29 17.83
CA ARG A 4 24.12 -35.04 17.11
C ARG A 4 22.64 -34.94 16.71
N ILE A 5 22.04 -36.06 16.35
CA ILE A 5 20.61 -36.18 16.07
C ILE A 5 19.80 -35.96 17.36
N VAL A 6 20.25 -36.54 18.48
CA VAL A 6 19.59 -36.37 19.79
C VAL A 6 19.66 -34.92 20.27
N ILE A 7 20.82 -34.26 20.18
CA ILE A 7 20.99 -32.84 20.57
C ILE A 7 20.08 -31.94 19.73
N THR A 8 19.99 -32.20 18.43
CA THR A 8 19.05 -31.50 17.55
C THR A 8 17.62 -31.63 18.02
N PHE A 9 17.21 -32.86 18.28
CA PHE A 9 15.83 -33.16 18.62
C PHE A 9 15.45 -32.49 19.94
N LEU A 10 16.40 -32.39 20.88
CA LEU A 10 16.24 -31.62 22.11
C LEU A 10 16.14 -30.11 21.87
N ILE A 11 16.97 -29.54 20.99
CA ILE A 11 16.87 -28.12 20.60
C ILE A 11 15.53 -27.84 19.89
N PHE A 12 15.07 -28.76 19.05
CA PHE A 12 13.75 -28.74 18.39
C PHE A 12 12.62 -28.69 19.43
N LEU A 13 12.63 -29.57 20.43
CA LEU A 13 11.61 -29.60 21.49
C LEU A 13 11.63 -28.31 22.33
N LEU A 14 12.82 -27.77 22.59
CA LEU A 14 12.98 -26.54 23.37
C LEU A 14 12.42 -25.33 22.60
N PHE A 15 12.72 -25.20 21.31
CA PHE A 15 12.18 -24.13 20.47
C PHE A 15 10.67 -24.27 20.19
N LEU A 16 10.17 -25.50 20.02
CA LEU A 16 8.73 -25.78 19.91
C LEU A 16 8.02 -25.31 21.20
N GLY A 17 8.61 -25.63 22.36
CA GLY A 17 8.15 -25.16 23.66
C GLY A 17 8.14 -23.63 23.76
N ILE A 18 9.24 -22.97 23.40
CA ILE A 18 9.34 -21.50 23.39
C ILE A 18 8.32 -20.87 22.44
N SER A 19 8.10 -21.46 21.27
CA SER A 19 7.15 -20.95 20.28
C SER A 19 5.71 -21.07 20.76
N ILE A 20 5.33 -22.21 21.32
CA ILE A 20 3.99 -22.43 21.90
C ILE A 20 3.80 -21.50 23.10
N PHE A 21 4.85 -21.32 23.92
CA PHE A 21 4.85 -20.42 25.06
C PHE A 21 4.71 -18.96 24.64
N LEU A 22 5.49 -18.49 23.67
CA LEU A 22 5.40 -17.14 23.12
C LEU A 22 4.03 -16.90 22.50
N GLY A 23 3.50 -17.85 21.70
CA GLY A 23 2.16 -17.73 21.13
C GLY A 23 1.07 -17.60 22.21
N LYS A 24 1.14 -18.41 23.28
CA LYS A 24 0.21 -18.33 24.41
C LYS A 24 0.37 -17.08 25.29
N ASN A 25 1.60 -16.56 25.44
CA ASN A 25 1.84 -15.35 26.22
C ASN A 25 1.57 -14.07 25.43
N LEU A 26 1.80 -14.07 24.12
CA LEU A 26 1.50 -12.96 23.23
C LEU A 26 0.00 -12.64 23.23
N THR A 27 -0.87 -13.67 23.25
CA THR A 27 -2.33 -13.48 23.39
C THR A 27 -2.71 -12.78 24.70
N HIS A 28 -1.93 -13.00 25.76
CA HIS A 28 -2.15 -12.36 27.06
C HIS A 28 -1.60 -10.92 27.11
N ILE A 29 -0.55 -10.63 26.34
CA ILE A 29 -0.03 -9.27 26.16
C ILE A 29 -0.99 -8.44 25.31
N THR A 30 -1.60 -9.02 24.27
CA THR A 30 -2.64 -8.35 23.46
C THR A 30 -3.82 -7.86 24.27
N GLU A 31 -4.24 -8.60 25.29
CA GLU A 31 -5.36 -8.22 26.15
C GLU A 31 -5.07 -6.96 26.97
N LYS A 32 -3.79 -6.71 27.29
CA LYS A 32 -3.32 -5.54 28.05
C LYS A 32 -3.13 -4.29 27.20
N ILE A 33 -3.23 -4.38 25.88
CA ILE A 33 -3.04 -3.21 25.00
C ILE A 33 -4.28 -2.32 25.08
N LYS A 34 -4.11 -1.14 25.68
CA LYS A 34 -5.16 -0.13 25.90
C LYS A 34 -5.66 0.51 24.60
N TYR A 35 -4.82 0.54 23.56
CA TYR A 35 -5.15 1.16 22.29
C TYR A 35 -5.79 0.13 21.33
N PRO A 36 -7.02 0.35 20.85
CA PRO A 36 -7.74 -0.64 20.05
C PRO A 36 -7.06 -0.96 18.71
N ILE A 37 -6.43 0.05 18.07
CA ILE A 37 -5.64 -0.13 16.83
C ILE A 37 -4.49 -1.11 17.07
N LEU A 38 -3.73 -0.91 18.14
CA LEU A 38 -2.61 -1.78 18.50
C LEU A 38 -3.09 -3.17 18.92
N LYS A 39 -4.25 -3.26 19.62
CA LYS A 39 -4.84 -4.54 20.03
C LYS A 39 -5.25 -5.40 18.83
N ASN A 40 -5.95 -4.81 17.86
CA ASN A 40 -6.34 -5.49 16.62
C ASN A 40 -5.12 -5.92 15.80
N TRP A 41 -4.16 -5.01 15.62
CA TRP A 41 -2.91 -5.29 14.89
C TRP A 41 -2.12 -6.45 15.51
N PHE A 42 -1.93 -6.45 16.83
CA PHE A 42 -1.25 -7.55 17.50
C PHE A 42 -2.04 -8.87 17.43
N SER A 43 -3.38 -8.83 17.46
CA SER A 43 -4.18 -10.06 17.33
C SER A 43 -4.12 -10.68 15.94
N GLU A 44 -4.15 -9.87 14.87
CA GLU A 44 -3.97 -10.34 13.48
C GLU A 44 -2.56 -10.90 13.24
N ILE A 45 -1.55 -10.26 13.81
CA ILE A 45 -0.17 -10.77 13.77
C ILE A 45 -0.08 -12.13 14.43
N SER A 46 -0.80 -12.36 15.54
CA SER A 46 -0.67 -13.55 16.38
C SER A 46 -1.20 -14.86 15.76
N SER A 47 -2.18 -14.84 14.85
CA SER A 47 -2.88 -16.06 14.43
C SER A 47 -2.35 -16.70 13.15
N ASP A 48 -2.15 -15.95 12.06
CA ASP A 48 -1.87 -16.55 10.75
C ASP A 48 -0.45 -16.23 10.24
N ILE A 49 0.03 -15.04 10.56
CA ILE A 49 1.34 -14.54 10.12
C ILE A 49 2.45 -15.01 11.05
N PHE A 50 2.24 -14.97 12.38
CA PHE A 50 3.16 -15.58 13.34
C PHE A 50 3.35 -17.07 13.06
N ARG A 51 2.28 -17.79 12.74
CA ARG A 51 2.36 -19.22 12.39
C ARG A 51 3.22 -19.45 11.16
N GLY A 52 3.04 -18.68 10.07
CA GLY A 52 3.88 -18.78 8.87
C GLY A 52 5.35 -18.44 9.12
N GLY A 53 5.62 -17.34 9.85
CA GLY A 53 6.98 -16.91 10.20
C GLY A 53 7.69 -17.89 11.16
N ILE A 54 6.95 -18.45 12.12
CA ILE A 54 7.44 -19.51 13.02
C ILE A 54 7.76 -20.77 12.23
N ILE A 55 6.85 -21.23 11.37
CA ILE A 55 7.06 -22.44 10.56
C ILE A 55 8.30 -22.29 9.67
N GLN A 56 8.57 -21.10 9.12
CA GLN A 56 9.81 -20.87 8.35
C GLN A 56 11.06 -20.73 9.22
N SER A 57 10.97 -20.07 10.37
CA SER A 57 12.08 -20.01 11.34
C SER A 57 12.43 -21.41 11.86
N PHE A 58 11.41 -22.26 12.01
CA PHE A 58 11.50 -23.66 12.34
C PHE A 58 12.18 -24.48 11.23
N ASN A 59 11.73 -24.32 9.98
CA ASN A 59 12.37 -24.95 8.81
C ASN A 59 13.84 -24.54 8.66
N TYR A 60 14.18 -23.29 9.01
CA TYR A 60 15.57 -22.84 9.07
C TYR A 60 16.38 -23.61 10.13
N LEU A 61 15.86 -23.73 11.36
CA LEU A 61 16.55 -24.39 12.46
C LEU A 61 16.79 -25.88 12.16
N VAL A 62 15.77 -26.55 11.61
CA VAL A 62 15.88 -27.92 11.09
C VAL A 62 16.92 -28.01 9.98
N SER A 63 16.91 -27.10 9.00
CA SER A 63 17.91 -27.08 7.93
C SER A 63 19.33 -26.86 8.45
N ARG A 64 19.50 -26.02 9.49
CA ARG A 64 20.79 -25.73 10.11
C ARG A 64 21.36 -26.91 10.83
N VAL A 65 20.51 -27.62 11.58
CA VAL A 65 20.90 -28.90 12.14
C VAL A 65 21.32 -29.84 11.03
N LEU A 66 20.45 -30.06 10.03
CA LEU A 66 20.72 -31.06 9.00
C LEU A 66 22.04 -30.76 8.31
N THR A 67 22.36 -29.47 8.15
CA THR A 67 23.66 -29.00 7.65
C THR A 67 24.81 -29.39 8.57
N ILE A 68 24.72 -29.16 9.88
CA ILE A 68 25.77 -29.52 10.85
C ILE A 68 25.89 -31.05 11.05
N ALA A 69 24.76 -31.76 10.95
CA ALA A 69 24.67 -33.20 11.16
C ALA A 69 25.13 -34.01 9.94
N PHE A 70 24.86 -33.51 8.73
CA PHE A 70 25.17 -34.18 7.46
C PHE A 70 26.21 -33.44 6.59
N ASN A 71 26.83 -32.38 7.12
CA ASN A 71 27.82 -31.55 6.42
C ASN A 71 27.26 -30.93 5.10
N LEU A 72 26.01 -30.47 5.13
CA LEU A 72 25.36 -29.87 3.95
C LEU A 72 25.96 -28.49 3.63
N ASN A 73 25.69 -28.00 2.42
CA ASN A 73 26.32 -26.82 1.84
C ASN A 73 25.87 -25.51 2.56
N GLU A 74 26.81 -24.71 3.07
CA GLU A 74 26.55 -23.45 3.81
C GLU A 74 25.68 -22.45 3.02
N THR A 75 25.77 -22.45 1.70
CA THR A 75 24.96 -21.63 0.80
C THR A 75 23.45 -21.92 0.89
N LEU A 76 23.06 -23.15 1.22
CA LEU A 76 21.64 -23.54 1.36
C LEU A 76 21.03 -22.93 2.64
N VAL A 77 21.84 -22.80 3.69
CA VAL A 77 21.44 -22.25 4.98
C VAL A 77 21.14 -20.75 4.89
N TYR A 78 22.01 -19.98 4.24
CA TYR A 78 21.80 -18.53 4.05
C TYR A 78 20.58 -18.24 3.18
N LYS A 79 20.33 -19.05 2.14
CA LYS A 79 19.12 -18.94 1.33
C LYS A 79 17.86 -19.14 2.18
N ASN A 80 17.84 -20.16 3.03
CA ASN A 80 16.69 -20.42 3.91
C ASN A 80 16.46 -19.30 4.94
N LEU A 81 17.51 -18.72 5.54
CA LEU A 81 17.39 -17.52 6.40
C LEU A 81 16.75 -16.35 5.68
N PHE A 82 17.28 -16.03 4.50
CA PHE A 82 16.85 -14.86 3.76
C PHE A 82 15.41 -15.04 3.26
N THR A 83 15.03 -16.27 2.88
CA THR A 83 13.61 -16.58 2.61
C THR A 83 12.75 -16.40 3.85
N GLY A 84 13.13 -16.94 5.01
CA GLY A 84 12.35 -16.78 6.25
C GLY A 84 12.13 -15.32 6.63
N ALA A 85 13.18 -14.49 6.53
CA ALA A 85 13.08 -13.05 6.75
C ALA A 85 12.16 -12.36 5.74
N ALA A 86 12.24 -12.72 4.45
CA ALA A 86 11.36 -12.18 3.41
C ALA A 86 9.89 -12.54 3.66
N PHE A 87 9.60 -13.77 4.10
CA PHE A 87 8.24 -14.19 4.51
C PHE A 87 7.72 -13.33 5.68
N ILE A 88 8.54 -13.12 6.71
CA ILE A 88 8.16 -12.30 7.88
C ILE A 88 7.88 -10.85 7.44
N ILE A 89 8.76 -10.24 6.67
CA ILE A 89 8.58 -8.85 6.20
C ILE A 89 7.33 -8.72 5.33
N GLY A 90 7.15 -9.61 4.35
CA GLY A 90 5.98 -9.58 3.45
C GLY A 90 4.66 -9.80 4.18
N SER A 91 4.67 -10.63 5.22
CA SER A 91 3.51 -10.86 6.07
C SER A 91 3.20 -9.67 6.98
N MET A 92 4.23 -9.03 7.56
CA MET A 92 4.08 -7.80 8.35
C MET A 92 3.47 -6.66 7.53
N THR A 93 3.89 -6.49 6.27
CA THR A 93 3.34 -5.44 5.40
C THR A 93 1.88 -5.72 5.02
N ILE A 94 1.49 -6.98 4.80
CA ILE A 94 0.08 -7.35 4.57
C ILE A 94 -0.79 -7.03 5.80
N SER A 95 -0.31 -7.37 7.01
CA SER A 95 -1.03 -7.05 8.24
C SER A 95 -1.17 -5.54 8.47
N LEU A 96 -0.16 -4.75 8.12
CA LEU A 96 -0.29 -3.29 8.17
C LEU A 96 -1.39 -2.79 7.23
N ILE A 97 -1.49 -3.36 6.02
CA ILE A 97 -2.53 -2.99 5.04
C ILE A 97 -3.93 -3.42 5.51
N THR A 98 -4.09 -4.60 6.10
CA THR A 98 -5.38 -5.05 6.66
C THR A 98 -5.83 -4.15 7.79
N VAL A 99 -4.93 -3.81 8.72
CA VAL A 99 -5.27 -2.93 9.85
C VAL A 99 -5.63 -1.53 9.39
N ILE A 100 -4.88 -0.94 8.45
CA ILE A 100 -5.23 0.37 7.87
C ILE A 100 -6.63 0.30 7.24
N HIS A 101 -6.93 -0.78 6.53
CA HIS A 101 -8.23 -0.98 5.92
C HIS A 101 -9.37 -1.12 6.96
N GLU A 102 -9.19 -1.97 7.97
CA GLU A 102 -10.18 -2.13 9.04
C GLU A 102 -10.43 -0.83 9.79
N GLU A 103 -9.35 -0.13 10.13
CA GLU A 103 -9.44 1.10 10.91
C GLU A 103 -10.13 2.20 10.11
N SER A 104 -9.81 2.31 8.82
CA SER A 104 -10.51 3.22 7.91
C SER A 104 -12.01 2.95 7.85
N ASN A 105 -12.44 1.68 7.79
CA ASN A 105 -13.85 1.31 7.77
C ASN A 105 -14.54 1.66 9.10
N LYS A 106 -13.87 1.46 10.23
CA LYS A 106 -14.39 1.83 11.56
C LYS A 106 -14.54 3.34 11.72
N TYR A 107 -13.57 4.12 11.24
CA TYR A 107 -13.66 5.57 11.25
C TYR A 107 -14.90 6.05 10.49
N VAL A 108 -15.17 5.46 9.33
CA VAL A 108 -16.34 5.83 8.51
C VAL A 108 -17.66 5.31 9.09
N ALA A 109 -17.66 4.16 9.75
CA ALA A 109 -18.85 3.63 10.42
C ALA A 109 -19.24 4.45 11.65
N ASN A 110 -18.26 4.99 12.39
CA ASN A 110 -18.47 5.73 13.63
C ASN A 110 -18.61 7.26 13.42
N SER A 111 -18.32 7.77 12.23
CA SER A 111 -18.45 9.20 11.92
C SER A 111 -19.91 9.59 11.74
N LYS A 112 -20.59 9.97 12.84
CA LYS A 112 -21.97 10.50 12.84
C LYS A 112 -22.14 11.86 12.14
N THR A 113 -21.02 12.56 11.90
CA THR A 113 -20.97 13.92 11.35
C THR A 113 -20.43 13.99 9.91
N MET A 114 -20.10 12.84 9.31
CA MET A 114 -19.57 12.78 7.94
C MET A 114 -20.69 13.04 6.95
N GLY A 115 -20.52 14.01 6.05
CA GLY A 115 -21.45 14.24 4.95
C GLY A 115 -21.61 12.97 4.10
N GLU A 116 -22.81 12.74 3.56
CA GLU A 116 -23.17 11.54 2.79
C GLU A 116 -22.21 11.31 1.59
N LYS A 117 -21.74 12.41 1.00
CA LYS A 117 -20.73 12.42 -0.07
C LYS A 117 -19.35 11.95 0.41
N ASP A 118 -18.85 12.46 1.53
CA ASP A 118 -17.54 12.07 2.04
C ASP A 118 -17.54 10.62 2.54
N ARG A 119 -18.67 10.18 3.11
CA ARG A 119 -18.89 8.79 3.53
C ARG A 119 -18.83 7.82 2.35
N SER A 120 -19.55 8.09 1.27
CA SER A 120 -19.57 7.23 0.07
C SER A 120 -18.21 7.18 -0.64
N ILE A 121 -17.50 8.30 -0.72
CA ILE A 121 -16.13 8.36 -1.25
C ILE A 121 -15.19 7.50 -0.42
N THR A 122 -15.23 7.63 0.91
CA THR A 122 -14.31 6.92 1.81
C THR A 122 -14.56 5.42 1.81
N LEU A 123 -15.83 4.98 1.82
CA LEU A 123 -16.22 3.57 1.74
C LEU A 123 -15.86 2.90 0.41
N THR A 124 -15.63 3.68 -0.66
CA THR A 124 -15.35 3.13 -1.99
C THR A 124 -13.86 3.21 -2.32
N ILE A 125 -13.21 4.34 -2.08
CA ILE A 125 -11.83 4.59 -2.51
C ILE A 125 -10.82 3.87 -1.62
N ILE A 126 -10.99 3.90 -0.30
CA ILE A 126 -10.00 3.29 0.61
C ILE A 126 -9.86 1.77 0.40
N PRO A 127 -10.94 0.97 0.28
CA PRO A 127 -10.82 -0.46 -0.02
C PRO A 127 -10.08 -0.74 -1.33
N ILE A 128 -10.32 0.08 -2.36
CA ILE A 128 -9.69 -0.08 -3.67
C ILE A 128 -8.17 0.15 -3.55
N ILE A 129 -7.75 1.24 -2.91
CA ILE A 129 -6.33 1.56 -2.71
C ILE A 129 -5.65 0.47 -1.85
N ALA A 130 -6.28 0.05 -0.75
CA ALA A 130 -5.74 -1.02 0.11
C ALA A 130 -5.59 -2.34 -0.65
N SER A 131 -6.55 -2.68 -1.51
CA SER A 131 -6.48 -3.87 -2.36
C SER A 131 -5.33 -3.79 -3.36
N ILE A 132 -5.16 -2.66 -4.05
CA ILE A 132 -4.04 -2.43 -4.98
C ILE A 132 -2.70 -2.59 -4.26
N LEU A 133 -2.53 -1.94 -3.11
CA LEU A 133 -1.30 -2.04 -2.31
C LEU A 133 -1.03 -3.48 -1.85
N ARG A 134 -2.07 -4.22 -1.47
CA ARG A 134 -1.95 -5.63 -1.09
C ARG A 134 -1.43 -6.48 -2.24
N TYR A 135 -2.01 -6.35 -3.44
CA TYR A 135 -1.59 -7.11 -4.61
C TYR A 135 -0.17 -6.75 -5.05
N LEU A 136 0.20 -5.46 -5.03
CA LEU A 136 1.56 -5.02 -5.31
C LEU A 136 2.56 -5.61 -4.31
N ASN A 137 2.23 -5.60 -3.02
CA ASN A 137 3.09 -6.20 -1.99
C ASN A 137 3.30 -7.69 -2.23
N ILE A 138 2.23 -8.45 -2.50
CA ILE A 138 2.31 -9.88 -2.82
C ILE A 138 3.19 -10.11 -4.05
N PHE A 139 3.04 -9.28 -5.09
CA PHE A 139 3.85 -9.36 -6.30
C PHE A 139 5.35 -9.17 -6.04
N PHE A 140 5.74 -8.09 -5.36
CA PHE A 140 7.15 -7.85 -5.03
C PHE A 140 7.72 -8.92 -4.10
N TRP A 141 6.91 -9.35 -3.13
CA TRP A 141 7.29 -10.41 -2.21
C TRP A 141 7.55 -11.74 -2.93
N LEU A 142 6.70 -12.13 -3.87
CA LEU A 142 6.89 -13.33 -4.68
C LEU A 142 8.18 -13.26 -5.51
N ILE A 143 8.47 -12.11 -6.13
CA ILE A 143 9.72 -11.91 -6.91
C ILE A 143 10.96 -12.05 -6.01
N LEU A 144 10.92 -11.50 -4.80
CA LEU A 144 12.01 -11.64 -3.83
C LEU A 144 12.26 -13.10 -3.46
N VAL A 145 11.20 -13.87 -3.18
CA VAL A 145 11.32 -15.31 -2.86
C VAL A 145 11.88 -16.10 -4.04
N LEU A 146 11.37 -15.88 -5.25
CA LEU A 146 11.85 -16.53 -6.47
C LEU A 146 13.35 -16.27 -6.71
N ARG A 147 13.80 -15.03 -6.50
CA ARG A 147 15.22 -14.66 -6.63
C ARG A 147 16.11 -15.43 -5.66
N ILE A 148 15.67 -15.61 -4.41
CA ILE A 148 16.46 -16.34 -3.39
C ILE A 148 16.56 -17.82 -3.74
N TRP A 149 15.51 -18.39 -4.33
CA TRP A 149 15.50 -19.76 -4.86
C TRP A 149 16.35 -19.94 -6.12
N GLY A 150 16.92 -18.85 -6.65
CA GLY A 150 17.79 -18.88 -7.83
C GLY A 150 17.03 -18.91 -9.15
N VAL A 151 15.74 -18.61 -9.14
CA VAL A 151 14.97 -18.37 -10.37
C VAL A 151 15.39 -17.02 -10.95
N ASP A 152 15.67 -16.99 -12.24
CA ASP A 152 15.94 -15.72 -12.93
C ASP A 152 14.66 -14.88 -12.98
N ILE A 153 14.71 -13.72 -12.33
CA ILE A 153 13.61 -12.76 -12.27
C ILE A 153 13.64 -11.76 -13.44
N ALA A 154 14.70 -11.74 -14.25
CA ALA A 154 14.84 -10.81 -15.35
C ALA A 154 13.67 -10.87 -16.35
N PRO A 155 13.13 -12.05 -16.73
CA PRO A 155 11.97 -12.12 -17.63
C PRO A 155 10.70 -11.52 -17.01
N ILE A 156 10.43 -11.80 -15.73
CA ILE A 156 9.26 -11.31 -15.00
C ILE A 156 9.34 -9.78 -14.88
N LEU A 157 10.51 -9.28 -14.48
CA LEU A 157 10.72 -7.84 -14.31
C LEU A 157 10.62 -7.11 -15.66
N SER A 158 11.21 -7.67 -16.71
CA SER A 158 11.16 -7.10 -18.07
C SER A 158 9.72 -7.04 -18.61
N GLY A 159 8.95 -8.13 -18.46
CA GLY A 159 7.53 -8.15 -18.86
C GLY A 159 6.68 -7.17 -18.05
N SER A 160 6.93 -7.05 -16.75
CA SER A 160 6.20 -6.13 -15.87
C SER A 160 6.42 -4.65 -16.20
N ALA A 161 7.61 -4.30 -16.73
CA ALA A 161 7.93 -2.93 -17.10
C ALA A 161 7.02 -2.39 -18.20
N LEU A 162 6.69 -3.22 -19.20
CA LEU A 162 5.77 -2.86 -20.28
C LEU A 162 4.36 -2.63 -19.74
N ILE A 163 3.86 -3.53 -18.88
CA ILE A 163 2.53 -3.40 -18.26
C ILE A 163 2.47 -2.12 -17.44
N LEU A 164 3.50 -1.84 -16.65
CA LEU A 164 3.59 -0.63 -15.84
C LEU A 164 3.59 0.63 -16.71
N ALA A 165 4.30 0.63 -17.83
CA ALA A 165 4.31 1.75 -18.77
C ALA A 165 2.90 2.02 -19.34
N ILE A 166 2.18 0.97 -19.75
CA ILE A 166 0.79 1.08 -20.23
C ILE A 166 -0.12 1.68 -19.16
N LEU A 167 -0.03 1.21 -17.92
CA LEU A 167 -0.79 1.76 -16.80
C LEU A 167 -0.44 3.22 -16.53
N GLY A 168 0.85 3.59 -16.64
CA GLY A 168 1.31 4.97 -16.53
C GLY A 168 0.72 5.88 -17.61
N PHE A 169 0.68 5.41 -18.86
CA PHE A 169 0.06 6.15 -19.95
C PHE A 169 -1.46 6.30 -19.75
N ALA A 170 -2.14 5.27 -19.26
CA ALA A 170 -3.57 5.35 -18.94
C ALA A 170 -3.87 6.41 -17.86
N GLY A 171 -2.98 6.54 -16.87
CA GLY A 171 -3.11 7.51 -15.78
C GLY A 171 -2.54 8.90 -16.06
N GLN A 172 -1.91 9.14 -17.21
CA GLN A 172 -1.13 10.35 -17.49
C GLN A 172 -1.95 11.64 -17.27
N ASN A 173 -3.22 11.63 -17.67
CA ASN A 173 -4.13 12.76 -17.53
C ASN A 173 -4.33 13.18 -16.07
N ILE A 174 -4.44 12.22 -15.15
CA ILE A 174 -4.65 12.51 -13.72
C ILE A 174 -3.43 13.20 -13.14
N LEU A 175 -2.23 12.74 -13.53
CA LEU A 175 -0.98 13.35 -13.08
C LEU A 175 -0.83 14.79 -13.61
N GLN A 176 -1.20 15.02 -14.87
CA GLN A 176 -1.19 16.36 -15.46
C GLN A 176 -2.16 17.31 -14.74
N ASP A 177 -3.34 16.83 -14.37
CA ASP A 177 -4.31 17.62 -13.61
C ASP A 177 -3.76 18.00 -12.22
N LEU A 178 -3.10 17.06 -11.52
CA LEU A 178 -2.48 17.32 -10.22
C LEU A 178 -1.30 18.30 -10.31
N LEU A 179 -0.44 18.15 -11.32
CA LEU A 179 0.65 19.10 -11.56
C LEU A 179 0.12 20.48 -11.96
N GLY A 180 -0.97 20.53 -12.74
CA GLY A 180 -1.70 21.75 -13.04
C GLY A 180 -2.20 22.44 -11.78
N PHE A 181 -2.85 21.70 -10.88
CA PHE A 181 -3.30 22.21 -9.58
C PHE A 181 -2.15 22.81 -8.75
N MET A 182 -1.02 22.10 -8.66
CA MET A 182 0.16 22.60 -7.94
C MET A 182 0.68 23.89 -8.56
N SER A 183 0.78 23.98 -9.88
CA SER A 183 1.18 25.20 -10.60
C SER A 183 0.20 26.35 -10.33
N LEU A 184 -1.11 26.11 -10.31
CA LEU A 184 -2.10 27.14 -9.99
C LEU A 184 -1.94 27.69 -8.57
N ILE A 185 -1.60 26.85 -7.59
CA ILE A 185 -1.38 27.29 -6.20
C ILE A 185 -0.07 28.07 -6.03
N ILE A 186 0.98 27.64 -6.73
CA ILE A 186 2.32 28.23 -6.63
C ILE A 186 2.37 29.54 -7.41
N ASP A 187 2.01 29.52 -8.69
CA ASP A 187 2.14 30.66 -9.60
C ASP A 187 1.00 31.67 -9.44
N ARG A 188 -0.14 31.23 -8.89
CA ARG A 188 -1.35 32.03 -8.63
C ARG A 188 -1.73 32.99 -9.76
N PRO A 189 -1.89 32.49 -11.00
CA PRO A 189 -2.24 33.35 -12.14
C PRO A 189 -3.61 34.02 -11.95
N TYR A 190 -4.52 33.36 -11.23
CA TYR A 190 -5.83 33.85 -10.83
C TYR A 190 -6.25 33.22 -9.50
N TYR A 191 -7.31 33.74 -8.91
CA TYR A 191 -7.85 33.31 -7.62
C TYR A 191 -9.32 32.95 -7.75
N VAL A 192 -9.87 32.29 -6.74
CA VAL A 192 -11.32 32.14 -6.59
C VAL A 192 -11.97 33.53 -6.67
N SER A 193 -13.11 33.62 -7.36
CA SER A 193 -13.82 34.85 -7.70
C SER A 193 -13.17 35.74 -8.77
N SER A 194 -12.08 35.30 -9.42
CA SER A 194 -11.53 36.02 -10.58
C SER A 194 -12.37 35.78 -11.84
N GLU A 195 -12.56 36.82 -12.65
CA GLU A 195 -13.17 36.69 -13.98
C GLU A 195 -12.13 36.20 -14.98
N VAL A 196 -12.44 35.09 -15.63
CA VAL A 196 -11.55 34.41 -16.58
C VAL A 196 -12.29 34.09 -17.87
N GLU A 197 -11.56 34.12 -18.98
CA GLU A 197 -12.01 33.61 -20.27
C GLU A 197 -11.31 32.26 -20.53
N PHE A 198 -12.12 31.24 -20.83
CA PHE A 198 -11.69 29.86 -21.06
C PHE A 198 -12.25 29.33 -22.38
N ILE A 199 -11.58 28.34 -22.96
CA ILE A 199 -11.96 27.72 -24.23
C ILE A 199 -12.84 26.52 -23.93
N ILE A 200 -13.99 26.40 -24.61
CA ILE A 200 -14.91 25.25 -24.47
C ILE A 200 -14.67 24.22 -25.58
N PHE A 201 -14.63 24.65 -26.84
CA PHE A 201 -14.41 23.79 -28.01
C PHE A 201 -13.59 24.52 -29.06
N ASP A 202 -12.43 23.98 -29.45
CA ASP A 202 -11.49 24.48 -30.46
C ASP A 202 -11.18 26.00 -30.39
N SER A 203 -12.13 26.83 -30.80
CA SER A 203 -12.06 28.29 -30.88
C SER A 203 -13.23 29.05 -30.24
N LEU A 204 -14.19 28.35 -29.62
CA LEU A 204 -15.27 28.97 -28.85
C LEU A 204 -14.79 29.24 -27.43
N SER A 205 -14.69 30.51 -27.05
CA SER A 205 -14.39 30.94 -25.69
C SER A 205 -15.63 31.45 -24.96
N GLU A 206 -15.65 31.22 -23.66
CA GLU A 206 -16.64 31.79 -22.76
C GLU A 206 -16.01 32.50 -21.58
N ARG A 207 -16.78 33.40 -20.98
CA ARG A 207 -16.38 34.18 -19.81
C ARG A 207 -17.19 33.75 -18.60
N GLY A 208 -16.49 33.50 -17.51
CA GLY A 208 -17.10 33.16 -16.25
C GLY A 208 -16.24 33.56 -15.06
N VAL A 209 -16.75 33.27 -13.88
CA VAL A 209 -16.06 33.52 -12.62
C VAL A 209 -15.62 32.20 -12.02
N VAL A 210 -14.37 32.11 -11.57
CA VAL A 210 -13.86 30.91 -10.90
C VAL A 210 -14.60 30.72 -9.57
N ASP A 211 -15.35 29.62 -9.46
CA ASP A 211 -16.12 29.27 -8.26
C ASP A 211 -15.25 28.54 -7.24
N GLN A 212 -14.52 27.51 -7.68
CA GLN A 212 -13.65 26.73 -6.83
C GLN A 212 -12.58 26.01 -7.64
N ILE A 213 -11.43 25.74 -7.01
CA ILE A 213 -10.33 24.98 -7.59
C ILE A 213 -10.21 23.68 -6.78
N THR A 214 -10.46 22.56 -7.42
CA THR A 214 -10.30 21.21 -6.84
C THR A 214 -8.99 20.59 -7.30
N LEU A 215 -8.59 19.44 -6.75
CA LEU A 215 -7.36 18.74 -7.13
C LEU A 215 -7.27 18.42 -8.62
N ARG A 216 -8.41 18.12 -9.28
CA ARG A 216 -8.45 17.73 -10.69
C ARG A 216 -8.98 18.82 -11.61
N ASN A 217 -9.98 19.56 -11.15
CA ASN A 217 -10.73 20.50 -11.98
C ASN A 217 -10.81 21.89 -11.36
N THR A 218 -10.80 22.91 -12.20
CA THR A 218 -11.23 24.27 -11.88
C THR A 218 -12.68 24.43 -12.32
N ILE A 219 -13.55 24.84 -11.40
CA ILE A 219 -14.99 24.99 -11.64
C ILE A 219 -15.27 26.46 -11.91
N ILE A 220 -15.92 26.73 -13.04
CA ILE A 220 -16.21 28.07 -13.53
C ILE A 220 -17.72 28.24 -13.62
N LYS A 221 -18.23 29.30 -13.01
CA LYS A 221 -19.64 29.68 -13.06
C LYS A 221 -19.84 30.75 -14.13
N CYS A 222 -20.63 30.42 -15.15
CA CYS A 222 -20.96 31.34 -16.24
C CYS A 222 -22.15 32.22 -15.86
N LYS A 223 -22.37 33.29 -16.63
CA LYS A 223 -23.45 34.27 -16.37
C LYS A 223 -24.84 33.63 -16.45
N ASP A 224 -24.98 32.61 -17.28
CA ASP A 224 -26.24 31.87 -17.47
C ASP A 224 -26.51 30.82 -16.37
N GLY A 225 -25.64 30.74 -15.35
CA GLY A 225 -25.81 29.86 -14.18
C GLY A 225 -25.23 28.45 -14.34
N TYR A 226 -24.73 28.08 -15.53
CA TYR A 226 -24.05 26.81 -15.76
C TYR A 226 -22.69 26.74 -15.04
N LEU A 227 -22.32 25.53 -14.60
CA LEU A 227 -21.02 25.21 -14.03
C LEU A 227 -20.20 24.39 -15.02
N PHE A 228 -19.04 24.90 -15.40
CA PHE A 228 -18.08 24.20 -16.25
C PHE A 228 -16.97 23.59 -15.40
N TYR A 229 -16.67 22.33 -15.64
CA TYR A 229 -15.61 21.58 -14.97
C TYR A 229 -14.43 21.46 -15.93
N VAL A 230 -13.44 22.33 -15.78
CA VAL A 230 -12.27 22.33 -16.66
C VAL A 230 -11.10 21.62 -15.98
N PRO A 231 -10.45 20.63 -16.62
CA PRO A 231 -9.26 19.99 -16.08
C PRO A 231 -8.14 21.00 -15.77
N ASN A 232 -7.48 20.86 -14.63
CA ASN A 232 -6.46 21.81 -14.18
C ASN A 232 -5.25 21.88 -15.13
N ARG A 233 -4.97 20.83 -15.89
CA ARG A 233 -3.94 20.83 -16.94
C ARG A 233 -4.20 21.87 -18.05
N GLU A 234 -5.46 22.20 -18.30
CA GLU A 234 -5.90 23.19 -19.31
C GLU A 234 -6.13 24.58 -18.68
N ALA A 235 -6.48 24.61 -17.39
CA ALA A 235 -6.85 25.83 -16.68
C ALA A 235 -5.71 26.88 -16.57
N LYS A 236 -4.45 26.45 -16.70
CA LYS A 236 -3.29 27.36 -16.75
C LYS A 236 -3.36 28.36 -17.92
N ASN A 237 -4.04 28.02 -19.01
CA ASN A 237 -4.10 28.83 -20.22
C ASN A 237 -5.26 29.84 -20.23
N PHE A 238 -5.96 30.00 -19.11
CA PHE A 238 -7.05 30.97 -19.02
C PHE A 238 -6.55 32.39 -19.18
N ARG A 239 -7.32 33.19 -19.93
CA ARG A 239 -7.07 34.62 -20.03
C ARG A 239 -7.71 35.29 -18.83
N VAL A 240 -6.87 35.90 -18.01
CA VAL A 240 -7.32 36.59 -16.79
C VAL A 240 -7.57 38.04 -17.12
N TRP A 241 -8.77 38.54 -16.80
CA TRP A 241 -9.07 39.96 -16.97
C TRP A 241 -8.47 40.74 -15.79
N LYS A 242 -7.44 41.57 -16.06
CA LYS A 242 -6.89 42.50 -15.06
C LYS A 242 -7.56 43.86 -15.25
N LYS A 243 -8.35 44.28 -14.27
CA LYS A 243 -8.77 45.69 -14.14
C LYS A 243 -7.61 46.55 -13.66
#